data_AF-A0A9D1N4K3-F1
#
_entry.id   AF-A0A9D1N4K3-F1
#
_cell.length_a   1.000
_cell.length_b   1.000
_cell.length_c   1.000
_cell.angle_alpha   90.00
_cell.angle_beta   90.00
_cell.angle_gamma   90.00
#
_symmetry.space_group_name_H-M   'P 1'
#
loop_
_entity.id
_entity.type
_entity.pdbx_description
1 polymer ?
#
loop_
_entity_poly.entity_id
_entity_poly.type
_entity_poly.pdbx_seq_one_letter_code
_entity_poly.pdbx_strand_id
1 'polypeptide(L)'
;METDTNGRPPHGWRRIRPSKERTAMIYLDNSATTRTLESAAQAAFRCMREDFFNPSSAYAPAARLEKRVNEARARLAATLGCRAEEIVYTSGGTESNNMAILGALRAMRGRGR
;
A
#
# COMPACT_ATOMS: atom_id res chain seq x y z
N MET A 1 39.08 1.68 -5.25
CA MET A 1 39.31 3.09 -4.92
C MET A 1 40.76 3.39 -5.27
N GLU A 2 41.02 3.87 -6.48
CA GLU A 2 42.36 4.31 -6.87
C GLU A 2 42.36 5.83 -6.91
N THR A 3 42.97 6.44 -5.91
CA THR A 3 43.42 7.84 -5.96
C THR A 3 44.85 7.85 -6.49
N ASP A 4 45.23 8.88 -7.25
CA ASP A 4 46.65 9.07 -7.57
C ASP A 4 47.49 9.21 -6.30
N THR A 5 48.81 9.04 -6.42
CA THR A 5 49.77 9.09 -5.30
C THR A 5 49.79 10.44 -4.56
N ASN A 6 49.04 11.44 -5.04
CA ASN A 6 48.88 12.77 -4.45
C ASN A 6 47.46 13.05 -3.90
N GLY A 7 46.58 12.04 -3.85
CA GLY A 7 45.23 12.16 -3.30
C GLY A 7 44.31 13.08 -4.10
N ARG A 8 44.64 13.40 -5.36
CA ARG A 8 43.80 14.24 -6.21
C ARG A 8 42.76 13.36 -6.92
N PRO A 9 41.49 13.80 -6.98
CA PRO A 9 40.49 13.07 -7.73
C PRO A 9 40.84 13.13 -9.24
N PRO A 10 40.54 12.06 -10.00
CA PRO A 10 40.85 12.00 -11.43
C PRO A 10 40.22 13.17 -12.19
N HIS A 11 40.91 13.60 -13.25
CA HIS A 11 40.59 14.82 -13.99
C HIS A 11 39.16 14.73 -14.54
N GLY A 12 38.28 15.66 -14.13
CA GLY A 12 36.85 15.66 -14.47
C GLY A 12 35.89 15.53 -13.28
N TRP A 13 36.38 15.13 -12.10
CA TRP A 13 35.56 15.04 -10.90
C TRP A 13 35.46 16.41 -10.20
N ARG A 14 34.41 17.17 -10.52
CA ARG A 14 34.11 18.43 -9.82
C ARG A 14 33.36 18.11 -8.52
N ARG A 15 33.94 18.46 -7.37
CA ARG A 15 33.27 18.35 -6.06
C ARG A 15 32.06 19.28 -6.04
N ILE A 16 30.85 18.72 -6.17
CA ILE A 16 29.60 19.45 -5.96
C ILE A 16 29.56 19.82 -4.48
N ARG A 17 29.77 21.10 -4.16
CA ARG A 17 29.50 21.60 -2.81
C ARG A 17 27.99 21.86 -2.74
N PRO A 18 27.23 21.21 -1.83
CA PRO A 18 25.83 21.54 -1.67
C PRO A 18 25.72 23.03 -1.30
N SER A 19 24.79 23.75 -1.93
CA SER A 19 24.50 25.14 -1.57
C SER A 19 23.94 25.17 -0.14
N LYS A 20 24.11 26.29 0.58
CA LYS A 20 23.59 26.51 1.94
C LYS A 20 22.06 26.60 2.01
N GLU A 21 21.37 26.46 0.87
CA GLU A 21 19.91 26.46 0.81
C GLU A 21 19.40 25.12 1.33
N ARG A 22 18.36 25.17 2.18
CA ARG A 22 17.72 24.01 2.82
C ARG A 22 17.69 22.83 1.85
N THR A 23 18.51 21.81 2.12
CA THR A 23 18.46 20.55 1.39
C THR A 23 17.04 20.03 1.48
N ALA A 24 16.30 20.08 0.37
CA ALA A 24 15.00 19.45 0.29
C ALA A 24 15.21 17.96 0.57
N MET A 25 14.44 17.39 1.50
CA MET A 25 14.53 15.96 1.80
C MET A 25 14.18 15.17 0.53
N ILE A 26 15.13 14.34 0.08
CA ILE A 26 14.93 13.44 -1.07
C ILE A 26 14.51 12.08 -0.52
N TYR A 27 13.28 11.69 -0.79
CA TYR A 27 12.71 10.43 -0.31
C TYR A 27 13.00 9.30 -1.29
N LEU A 28 13.92 8.40 -0.93
CA LEU A 28 14.30 7.22 -1.72
C LEU A 28 14.09 5.91 -0.94
N ASP A 29 13.07 5.85 -0.08
CA ASP A 29 12.73 4.66 0.74
C ASP A 29 11.28 4.20 0.51
N ASN A 30 10.88 4.06 -0.75
CA ASN A 30 9.54 3.57 -1.09
C ASN A 30 9.30 2.11 -0.69
N SER A 31 10.35 1.38 -0.29
CA SER A 31 10.26 0.05 0.31
C SER A 31 9.65 0.07 1.71
N ALA A 32 9.87 1.13 2.49
CA ALA A 32 9.27 1.26 3.82
C ALA A 32 7.79 1.66 3.74
N THR A 33 7.47 2.64 2.90
CA THR A 33 6.10 3.04 2.58
C THR A 33 6.09 3.97 1.36
N THR A 34 4.92 4.27 0.80
CA THR A 34 4.78 5.16 -0.36
C THR A 34 3.93 6.37 -0.02
N ARG A 35 4.23 7.53 -0.61
CA ARG A 35 3.34 8.68 -0.53
C ARG A 35 1.99 8.32 -1.15
N THR A 36 0.91 8.52 -0.39
CA THR A 36 -0.45 8.33 -0.86
C THR A 36 -0.74 9.23 -2.06
N LEU A 37 -1.35 8.66 -3.10
CA LEU A 37 -1.89 9.45 -4.22
C LEU A 37 -3.00 10.38 -3.74
N GLU A 38 -3.05 11.60 -4.27
CA GLU A 38 -4.06 12.60 -3.90
C GLU A 38 -5.49 12.06 -4.04
N SER A 39 -5.78 11.33 -5.12
CA SER A 39 -7.10 10.71 -5.35
C SER A 39 -7.47 9.68 -4.28
N ALA A 40 -6.49 8.91 -3.78
CA ALA A 40 -6.72 7.93 -2.72
C ALA A 40 -6.97 8.62 -1.38
N ALA A 41 -6.22 9.68 -1.07
CA ALA A 41 -6.42 10.49 0.13
C ALA A 41 -7.82 11.14 0.14
N GLN A 42 -8.26 11.70 -1.00
CA GLN A 42 -9.59 12.28 -1.15
C GLN A 42 -10.70 11.24 -1.03
N ALA A 43 -10.52 10.05 -1.61
CA ALA A 43 -11.50 8.96 -1.46
C ALA A 43 -11.66 8.55 0.01
N ALA A 44 -10.54 8.40 0.74
CA ALA A 44 -10.58 8.11 2.17
C ALA A 44 -11.28 9.22 2.96
N PHE A 45 -10.95 10.49 2.68
CA PHE A 45 -11.60 11.64 3.32
C PHE A 45 -13.13 11.64 3.12
N ARG A 46 -13.59 11.42 1.89
CA ARG A 46 -15.03 11.33 1.59
C ARG A 46 -15.70 10.17 2.33
N CYS A 47 -15.08 8.99 2.36
CA CYS A 47 -15.59 7.87 3.14
C CYS A 47 -15.73 8.21 4.64
N MET A 48 -14.81 8.99 5.20
CA MET A 48 -14.86 9.39 6.61
C MET A 48 -15.88 10.49 6.92
N ARG A 49 -16.14 11.41 5.97
CA ARG A 49 -16.91 12.63 6.24
C ARG A 49 -18.29 12.65 5.60
N GLU A 50 -18.43 12.07 4.43
CA GLU A 50 -19.63 12.14 3.59
C GLU A 50 -20.35 10.78 3.53
N ASP A 51 -19.60 9.70 3.35
CA ASP A 51 -20.15 8.34 3.21
C ASP A 51 -19.94 7.49 4.47
N PHE A 52 -20.10 8.07 5.66
CA PHE A 52 -19.84 7.44 6.97
C PHE A 52 -20.83 6.35 7.38
N PHE A 53 -21.77 6.00 6.50
CA PHE A 53 -22.85 5.06 6.77
C PHE A 53 -22.32 3.63 6.98
N ASN A 54 -23.00 2.83 7.79
CA ASN A 54 -22.65 1.43 7.96
C ASN A 54 -23.10 0.60 6.73
N PRO A 55 -22.19 0.01 5.93
CA PRO A 55 -22.54 -0.72 4.71
C PRO A 55 -23.35 -1.99 4.95
N SER A 56 -23.42 -2.52 6.19
CA SER A 56 -24.27 -3.68 6.50
C SER A 56 -25.73 -3.32 6.78
N SER A 57 -26.10 -2.04 6.69
CA SER A 57 -27.47 -1.58 6.95
C SER A 57 -28.31 -1.53 5.67
N ALA A 58 -29.61 -1.82 5.78
CA ALA A 58 -30.51 -1.96 4.63
C ALA A 58 -31.17 -0.64 4.15
N TYR A 59 -30.58 0.53 4.40
CA TYR A 59 -31.11 1.82 3.92
C TYR A 59 -30.30 2.34 2.72
N ALA A 60 -30.94 3.15 1.87
CA ALA A 60 -30.41 3.50 0.56
C ALA A 60 -28.97 4.06 0.57
N PRO A 61 -28.59 5.01 1.44
CA PRO A 61 -27.19 5.42 1.59
C PRO A 61 -26.20 4.30 1.91
N ALA A 62 -26.55 3.39 2.82
CA ALA A 62 -25.69 2.25 3.17
C ALA A 62 -25.55 1.26 2.00
N ALA A 63 -26.64 0.95 1.29
CA ALA A 63 -26.60 0.09 0.10
C ALA A 63 -25.71 0.66 -1.02
N ARG A 64 -25.67 1.99 -1.18
CA ARG A 64 -24.74 2.65 -2.11
C ARG A 64 -23.28 2.46 -1.71
N LEU A 65 -22.97 2.49 -0.40
CA LEU A 65 -21.61 2.26 0.08
C LEU A 65 -21.18 0.81 -0.10
N GLU A 66 -22.05 -0.15 0.21
CA GLU A 66 -21.81 -1.57 -0.06
C GLU A 66 -21.48 -1.79 -1.54
N LYS A 67 -22.25 -1.19 -2.45
CA LYS A 67 -21.96 -1.24 -3.89
C LYS A 67 -20.56 -0.72 -4.23
N ARG A 68 -20.13 0.42 -3.65
CA ARG A 68 -18.78 0.98 -3.89
C ARG A 68 -17.66 0.05 -3.41
N VAL A 69 -17.85 -0.61 -2.26
CA VAL A 69 -16.88 -1.59 -1.74
C VAL A 69 -16.78 -2.80 -2.68
N ASN A 70 -17.91 -3.25 -3.23
CA ASN A 70 -17.96 -4.34 -4.21
C ASN A 70 -17.35 -3.95 -5.56
N GLU A 71 -17.54 -2.71 -6.01
CA GLU A 71 -16.86 -2.19 -7.20
C GLU A 71 -15.33 -2.12 -7.00
N ALA A 72 -14.87 -1.69 -5.82
CA ALA A 72 -13.44 -1.73 -5.48
C ALA A 72 -12.88 -3.16 -5.51
N ARG A 73 -13.66 -4.13 -5.00
CA ARG A 73 -13.31 -5.55 -5.01
C ARG A 73 -13.17 -6.08 -6.43
N ALA A 74 -14.12 -5.75 -7.30
CA ALA A 74 -14.09 -6.14 -8.71
C ALA A 74 -12.86 -5.56 -9.45
N ARG A 75 -12.50 -4.31 -9.17
CA ARG A 75 -11.28 -3.69 -9.75
C ARG A 75 -10.00 -4.39 -9.27
N LEU A 76 -9.89 -4.72 -7.99
CA LEU A 76 -8.76 -5.48 -7.46
C LEU A 76 -8.67 -6.86 -8.10
N ALA A 77 -9.80 -7.57 -8.19
CA ALA A 77 -9.87 -8.90 -8.78
C ALA A 77 -9.43 -8.90 -10.26
N ALA A 78 -9.91 -7.92 -11.05
CA ALA A 78 -9.48 -7.74 -12.43
C ALA A 78 -7.98 -7.42 -12.57
N THR A 79 -7.44 -6.63 -11.64
CA THR A 79 -6.01 -6.25 -11.63
C THR A 79 -5.12 -7.44 -11.26
N LEU A 80 -5.58 -8.31 -10.36
CA LEU A 80 -4.85 -9.48 -9.87
C LEU A 80 -5.11 -10.76 -10.69
N GLY A 81 -6.07 -10.74 -11.61
CA GLY A 81 -6.43 -11.90 -12.42
C GLY A 81 -7.17 -13.01 -11.65
N CYS A 82 -7.97 -12.65 -10.64
CA CYS A 82 -8.74 -13.60 -9.82
C CYS A 82 -10.24 -13.26 -9.81
N ARG A 83 -11.06 -14.11 -9.17
CA ARG A 83 -12.48 -13.85 -8.97
C ARG A 83 -12.69 -12.89 -7.80
N ALA A 84 -13.77 -12.10 -7.84
CA ALA A 84 -14.05 -11.12 -6.80
C ALA A 84 -14.22 -11.79 -5.41
N GLU A 85 -14.78 -13.00 -5.37
CA GLU A 85 -15.01 -13.78 -4.16
C GLU A 85 -13.71 -14.30 -3.53
N GLU A 86 -12.59 -14.26 -4.26
CA GLU A 86 -11.26 -14.64 -3.75
C GLU A 86 -10.55 -13.48 -3.04
N ILE A 87 -11.09 -12.26 -3.11
CA ILE A 87 -10.55 -11.10 -2.41
C ILE A 87 -11.10 -11.06 -0.98
N VAL A 88 -10.23 -10.84 0.01
CA VAL A 88 -10.61 -10.55 1.40
C VAL A 88 -9.91 -9.26 1.82
N TYR A 89 -10.66 -8.31 2.37
CA TYR A 89 -10.08 -7.09 2.94
C TYR A 89 -9.60 -7.37 4.36
N THR A 90 -8.37 -6.95 4.67
CA THR A 90 -7.74 -7.00 5.99
C THR A 90 -7.18 -5.61 6.31
N SER A 91 -6.67 -5.42 7.52
CA SER A 91 -5.98 -4.17 7.91
C SER A 91 -4.63 -3.96 7.20
N GLY A 92 -4.03 -5.00 6.63
CA GLY A 92 -2.75 -4.91 5.93
C GLY A 92 -2.03 -6.25 5.79
N GLY A 93 -0.80 -6.20 5.24
CA GLY A 93 -0.01 -7.39 4.91
C GLY A 93 0.28 -8.30 6.11
N THR A 94 0.57 -7.73 7.28
CA THR A 94 0.82 -8.51 8.50
C THR A 94 -0.40 -9.34 8.91
N GLU A 95 -1.61 -8.77 8.86
CA GLU A 95 -2.82 -9.51 9.17
C GLU A 95 -3.10 -10.57 8.09
N SER A 96 -2.98 -10.22 6.81
CA SER A 96 -3.18 -11.17 5.70
C SER A 96 -2.28 -12.39 5.80
N ASN A 97 -0.99 -12.19 6.10
CA ASN A 97 -0.04 -13.29 6.24
C ASN A 97 -0.41 -14.23 7.40
N ASN A 98 -0.77 -13.65 8.56
CA ASN A 98 -1.22 -14.43 9.70
C ASN A 98 -2.52 -15.19 9.39
N MET A 99 -3.47 -14.54 8.72
CA MET A 99 -4.74 -15.15 8.31
C MET A 99 -4.51 -16.35 7.37
N ALA A 100 -3.63 -16.22 6.38
CA ALA A 100 -3.30 -17.31 5.46
C ALA A 100 -2.66 -18.51 6.17
N ILE A 101 -1.64 -18.27 6.99
CA ILE A 101 -0.91 -19.35 7.69
C ILE A 101 -1.79 -20.03 8.74
N LEU A 102 -2.37 -19.25 9.65
CA LEU A 102 -3.18 -19.80 10.74
C LEU A 102 -4.51 -20.39 10.22
N GLY A 103 -5.08 -19.79 9.16
CA GLY A 103 -6.26 -20.30 8.48
C GLY A 103 -6.00 -21.66 7.84
N ALA A 104 -4.90 -21.81 7.10
CA ALA A 104 -4.50 -23.08 6.51
C ALA A 104 -4.29 -24.16 7.57
N LEU A 105 -3.54 -23.85 8.64
CA LEU A 105 -3.32 -24.79 9.76
C LEU A 105 -4.63 -25.23 10.42
N ARG A 106 -5.58 -24.30 10.63
CA ARG A 106 -6.91 -24.62 11.19
C ARG A 106 -7.74 -25.49 10.26
N ALA A 107 -7.71 -25.24 8.95
CA ALA A 107 -8.43 -26.05 7.96
C ALA A 107 -7.85 -27.46 7.79
N MET A 108 -6.59 -27.66 8.17
CA MET A 108 -5.92 -28.97 8.22
C MET A 108 -6.15 -29.71 9.55
N ARG A 109 -6.50 -29.02 10.64
CA ARG A 109 -6.85 -29.66 11.92
C ARG A 109 -8.08 -30.54 11.75
N GLY A 110 -7.93 -31.85 12.01
CA GLY A 110 -8.97 -32.86 11.79
C GLY A 110 -8.92 -33.56 10.43
N ARG A 111 -8.00 -33.18 9.53
CA ARG A 111 -7.74 -33.89 8.25
C ARG A 111 -6.55 -34.88 8.31
N GLY A 112 -6.03 -35.18 9.49
CA GLY A 112 -5.16 -36.34 9.81
C GLY A 112 -5.62 -36.94 11.15
N ARG A 113 -5.66 -38.26 11.40
CA ARG A 113 -4.55 -39.22 11.47
C ARG A 113 -3.26 -38.63 12.01
#